data_AF-A0A257KAU1-F1
#
_entry.id   AF-A0A257KAU1-F1
#
_cell.length_a   1.000
_cell.length_b   1.000
_cell.length_c   1.000
_cell.angle_alpha   90.00
_cell.angle_beta   90.00
_cell.angle_gamma   90.00
#
_symmetry.space_group_name_H-M   'P 1'
#
loop_
_entity.id
_entity.type
_entity.pdbx_description
1 polymer ?
#
loop_
_entity_poly.entity_id
_entity_poly.type
_entity_poly.pdbx_seq_one_letter_code
_entity_poly.pdbx_strand_id
1 'polypeptide(L)' 'MQGTQGFKPEHDKYIVSSISGKIFSGYHILAYYYVSWALTIPEMLSQLQLPYDEEYSLALKMYKPKK' A
#
# COMPACT_ATOMS: atom_id res chain seq x y z
N MET A 1 -9.32 10.00 5.47
CA MET A 1 -8.66 8.70 5.21
C MET A 1 -7.19 8.98 4.93
N GLN A 2 -6.26 8.30 5.60
CA GLN A 2 -4.82 8.57 5.44
C GLN A 2 -4.27 7.82 4.22
N GLY A 3 -4.47 8.40 3.04
CA GLY A 3 -3.74 8.05 1.81
C GLY A 3 -2.49 8.93 1.66
N THR A 4 -2.30 9.54 0.48
CA THR A 4 -1.26 10.56 0.21
C THR A 4 -1.27 11.74 1.17
N GLN A 5 -2.42 12.03 1.78
CA GLN A 5 -2.57 13.10 2.77
C GLN A 5 -2.10 12.73 4.18
N GLY A 6 -1.90 11.44 4.46
CA GLY A 6 -1.47 10.95 5.79
C GLY A 6 -0.03 10.46 5.83
N PHE A 7 0.40 9.71 4.81
CA PHE A 7 1.75 9.16 4.73
C PHE A 7 2.59 9.96 3.73
N LYS A 8 3.71 10.50 4.23
CA LYS A 8 4.68 11.24 3.43
C LYS A 8 5.83 10.31 3.06
N PRO A 9 6.22 10.23 1.77
CA PRO A 9 7.35 9.41 1.35
C PRO A 9 8.66 9.80 2.03
N GLU A 10 8.81 11.08 2.40
CA GLU A 10 9.99 11.65 3.07
C GLU A 10 10.17 11.23 4.53
N HIS A 11 9.17 10.58 5.13
CA HIS A 11 9.22 10.17 6.53
C HIS A 11 9.44 8.67 6.64
N ASP A 12 10.49 8.26 7.37
CA ASP A 12 10.93 6.86 7.35
C ASP A 12 10.62 6.05 8.61
N LYS A 13 9.87 6.64 9.56
CA LYS A 13 9.62 6.06 10.88
C LYS A 13 8.15 5.74 11.11
N TYR A 14 7.47 5.17 10.11
CA TYR A 14 6.08 4.75 10.27
C TYR A 14 5.99 3.42 11.02
N ILE A 15 5.11 3.37 12.02
CA ILE A 15 4.84 2.17 12.79
C ILE A 15 3.35 1.86 12.64
N VAL A 16 3.05 0.64 12.22
CA VAL A 16 1.68 0.11 12.20
C VAL A 16 1.48 -0.61 13.51
N SER A 17 0.57 -0.13 14.35
CA SER A 17 0.30 -0.74 15.67
C SER A 17 -0.05 -2.23 15.60
N SER A 18 -0.69 -2.65 14.51
CA SER A 18 -1.03 -4.06 14.23
C SER A 18 0.17 -4.91 13.80
N ILE A 19 1.31 -4.31 13.42
CA ILE A 19 2.54 -5.00 13.04
C ILE A 19 3.65 -4.56 13.99
N SER A 20 3.77 -5.27 15.10
CA SER A 20 4.79 -4.99 16.10
C SER A 20 6.21 -5.24 15.56
N GLY A 21 7.16 -4.38 15.94
CA GLY A 21 8.58 -4.54 15.65
C GLY A 21 9.02 -4.16 14.24
N LYS A 22 8.12 -3.64 13.38
CA LYS A 22 8.47 -3.20 12.02
C LYS A 22 8.32 -1.70 11.86
N ILE A 23 9.41 -1.07 11.41
CA ILE A 23 9.43 0.33 11.00
C ILE A 23 9.37 0.37 9.47
N PHE A 24 8.44 1.15 8.94
CA PHE A 24 8.22 1.32 7.51
C PHE A 24 8.76 2.67 7.07
N SER A 25 9.47 2.67 5.93
CA SER A 25 9.75 3.90 5.20
C SER A 25 8.47 4.48 4.61
N GLY A 26 8.48 5.75 4.21
CA GLY A 26 7.30 6.41 3.66
C GLY A 26 6.73 5.69 2.43
N TYR A 27 7.60 5.25 1.52
CA TYR A 27 7.18 4.43 0.38
C TYR A 27 6.70 3.04 0.78
N HIS A 28 7.36 2.39 1.76
CA HIS A 28 6.94 1.06 2.21
C HIS A 28 5.55 1.09 2.87
N ILE A 29 5.24 2.11 3.67
CA ILE A 29 3.92 2.21 4.30
C ILE A 29 2.83 2.49 3.27
N LEU A 30 3.12 3.33 2.26
CA LEU A 30 2.20 3.61 1.16
C LEU A 30 1.90 2.35 0.35
N ALA A 31 2.94 1.59 -0.03
CA ALA A 31 2.77 0.33 -0.74
C ALA A 31 2.01 -0.71 0.10
N TYR A 32 2.34 -0.84 1.39
CA TYR A 32 1.65 -1.74 2.30
C TYR A 32 0.16 -1.41 2.45
N TYR A 33 -0.17 -0.13 2.65
CA TYR A 33 -1.55 0.33 2.69
C TYR A 33 -2.24 0.06 1.35
N TYR A 34 -1.63 0.45 0.24
CA TYR A 34 -2.23 0.25 -1.08
C TYR A 34 -2.61 -1.22 -1.32
N VAL A 35 -1.68 -2.16 -1.10
CA VAL A 35 -1.94 -3.60 -1.28
C VAL A 35 -2.98 -4.12 -0.29
N SER A 36 -2.91 -3.73 0.98
CA SER A 36 -3.87 -4.17 2.00
C SER A 36 -5.30 -3.74 1.65
N TRP A 37 -5.46 -2.55 1.10
CA TRP A 37 -6.76 -2.02 0.66
C TRP A 37 -7.20 -2.66 -0.66
N ALA A 38 -6.29 -2.88 -1.60
CA ALA A 38 -6.59 -3.60 -2.85
C ALA A 38 -7.14 -5.01 -2.60
N LEU A 39 -6.65 -5.68 -1.55
CA LEU A 39 -7.09 -7.02 -1.15
C LEU A 39 -8.41 -7.01 -0.37
N THR A 40 -8.63 -6.01 0.49
CA THR A 40 -9.78 -6.01 1.42
C THR A 40 -10.98 -5.23 0.89
N ILE A 41 -10.78 -4.08 0.23
CA ILE A 41 -11.84 -3.19 -0.24
C ILE A 41 -11.42 -2.50 -1.56
N PRO A 42 -11.42 -3.24 -2.69
CA PRO A 42 -11.00 -2.70 -3.98
C PRO A 42 -11.88 -1.55 -4.49
N GLU A 43 -13.17 -1.50 -4.10
CA GLU A 43 -14.08 -0.43 -4.51
C GLU A 43 -13.69 0.95 -3.93
N MET A 44 -13.04 0.99 -2.76
CA MET A 44 -12.54 2.24 -2.18
C MET A 44 -11.15 2.63 -2.69
N LEU A 45 -10.51 1.77 -3.51
CA LEU A 45 -9.16 2.00 -3.97
C LEU A 45 -9.06 3.18 -4.95
N SER A 46 -10.06 3.37 -5.81
CA SER A 46 -10.17 4.54 -6.68
C SER A 46 -10.24 5.87 -5.91
N GLN A 47 -10.66 5.85 -4.64
CA GLN A 47 -10.71 7.05 -3.79
C GLN A 47 -9.35 7.43 -3.20
N LEU A 48 -8.37 6.51 -3.20
CA LEU A 48 -7.02 6.80 -2.70
C LEU A 48 -6.24 7.74 -3.64
N GLN A 49 -6.67 7.88 -4.89
CA GLN A 49 -6.00 8.67 -5.94
C GLN A 49 -4.48 8.42 -6.00
N LEU A 50 -4.07 7.18 -5.74
CA LEU A 50 -2.67 6.76 -5.82
C LEU A 50 -2.38 6.26 -7.23
N PRO A 51 -1.30 6.72 -7.88
CA PRO A 51 -0.91 6.27 -9.22
C PRO A 51 -0.18 4.93 -9.14
N TYR A 52 -0.78 3.91 -8.53
CA TYR A 52 -0.20 2.56 -8.40
C TYR A 52 -1.06 1.48 -9.05
N ASP A 53 -2.13 1.85 -9.75
CA ASP A 53 -3.08 0.91 -10.34
C ASP A 53 -2.44 0.08 -11.46
N GLU A 54 -1.67 0.74 -12.33
CA GLU A 54 -0.94 0.10 -13.42
C GLU A 54 0.14 -0.86 -12.89
N GLU A 55 0.93 -0.41 -11.92
CA GLU A 55 2.00 -1.18 -11.29
C GLU A 55 1.45 -2.37 -10.51
N TYR A 56 0.32 -2.20 -9.81
CA TYR A 56 -0.33 -3.30 -9.11
C TYR A 56 -0.91 -4.33 -10.07
N SER A 57 -1.55 -3.89 -11.16
CA SER A 57 -2.02 -4.77 -12.23
C SER A 57 -0.88 -5.54 -12.88
N LEU A 58 0.27 -4.89 -13.12
CA LEU A 58 1.48 -5.54 -13.60
C LEU A 58 2.01 -6.57 -12.60
N ALA A 59 2.10 -6.21 -11.32
CA ALA A 59 2.54 -7.12 -10.27
C ALA A 59 1.64 -8.36 -10.18
N LEU A 60 0.32 -8.21 -10.27
CA LEU A 60 -0.63 -9.31 -10.31
C LEU A 60 -0.43 -10.22 -11.53
N LYS A 61 -0.14 -9.64 -12.71
CA LYS A 61 0.17 -10.42 -13.93
C LYS A 61 1.49 -11.20 -13.80
N MET A 62 2.47 -10.63 -13.11
CA MET A 62 3.76 -11.28 -12.83
C MET A 62 3.67 -12.30 -11.70
N TYR A 63 2.77 -12.08 -10.75
CA TYR A 63 2.49 -13.00 -9.66
C TYR A 63 1.80 -14.25 -10.19
N LYS A 64 2.60 -15.29 -10.49
CA LYS A 64 2.10 -16.63 -10.78
C LYS A 64 1.97 -17.38 -9.46
N PRO A 65 0.77 -17.49 -8.84
CA PRO A 65 0.63 -18.37 -7.68
C PRO A 65 0.96 -19.78 -8.15
N LYS A 66 2.02 -20.38 -7.58
CA LYS A 66 2.24 -21.82 -7.69
C LYS A 66 1.05 -22.47 -6.97
N LYS A 67 0.16 -23.07 -7.77
CA LYS A 67 -0.95 -23.89 -7.32
C LYS A 67 -0.45 -25.07 -6.48
#